data_AF-A0A662HSY0-F1
#
_entry.id   AF-A0A662HSY0-F1
#
_cell.length_a   1.000
_cell.length_b   1.000
_cell.length_c   1.000
_cell.angle_alpha   90.00
_cell.angle_beta   90.00
_cell.angle_gamma   90.00
#
_symmetry.space_group_name_H-M   'P 1'
#
loop_
_entity.id
_entity.type
_entity.pdbx_description
1 polymer ?
#
loop_
_entity_poly.entity_id
_entity_poly.type
_entity_poly.pdbx_seq_one_letter_code
_entity_poly.pdbx_strand_id
1 'polypeptide(L)'
;MIQSKASLNLNNENVSQYNEAKMYYVKVHRKERDTVVAVCDKELLGETLEEGDLRLYVNPEFYGGEVVDSHTLASILREATIINAVGKRIVDELIGDDDILRGAVISIGGVPH
;
A
#
# COMPACT_ATOMS: atom_id res chain seq x y z
N MET A 1 28.05 5.73 -34.90
CA MET A 1 26.93 6.23 -35.73
C MET A 1 26.22 5.00 -36.25
N ILE A 2 25.05 4.62 -35.76
CA ILE A 2 23.70 5.20 -35.96
C ILE A 2 22.87 4.80 -34.71
N GLN A 3 22.51 5.72 -33.80
CA GLN A 3 21.14 6.28 -33.60
C GLN A 3 20.03 5.20 -33.64
N SER A 4 19.60 4.64 -32.51
CA SER A 4 18.59 5.14 -31.55
C SER A 4 17.13 4.76 -31.85
N LYS A 5 16.46 4.27 -30.80
CA LYS A 5 15.01 4.21 -30.52
C LYS A 5 14.12 3.32 -31.39
N ALA A 6 13.92 2.08 -30.94
CA ALA A 6 12.62 1.42 -31.07
C ALA A 6 11.65 2.08 -30.07
N SER A 7 10.94 3.11 -30.53
CA SER A 7 9.78 3.65 -29.81
C SER A 7 8.65 2.62 -29.91
N LEU A 8 8.40 1.90 -28.82
CA LEU A 8 7.17 1.13 -28.66
C LEU A 8 6.02 2.11 -28.47
N ASN A 9 5.22 2.25 -29.52
CA ASN A 9 3.95 2.99 -29.50
C ASN A 9 2.95 2.14 -28.71
N LEU A 10 2.80 2.41 -27.42
CA LEU A 10 1.72 1.83 -26.62
C LEU A 10 0.45 2.64 -26.88
N ASN A 11 -0.49 2.02 -27.59
CA ASN A 11 -1.79 2.59 -27.89
C ASN A 11 -2.56 2.89 -26.59
N ASN A 12 -3.03 4.12 -26.48
CA ASN A 12 -3.66 4.75 -25.30
C ASN A 12 -5.06 4.21 -24.95
N GLU A 13 -5.50 3.10 -25.54
CA GLU A 13 -6.87 2.59 -25.39
C GLU A 13 -6.99 1.45 -24.35
N ASN A 14 -5.87 0.94 -23.83
CA ASN A 14 -5.84 -0.12 -22.79
C ASN A 14 -5.50 0.38 -21.37
N VAL A 15 -5.20 1.68 -21.19
CA VAL A 15 -4.84 2.23 -19.86
C VAL A 15 -6.07 2.31 -18.93
N SER A 16 -7.28 2.33 -19.50
CA SER A 16 -8.52 2.54 -18.76
C SER A 16 -9.07 1.28 -18.06
N GLN A 17 -8.60 0.08 -18.39
CA GLN A 17 -9.18 -1.18 -17.87
C GLN A 17 -8.30 -1.87 -16.82
N TYR A 18 -7.02 -1.50 -16.70
CA TYR A 18 -6.08 -2.05 -15.69
C TYR A 18 -6.11 -1.33 -14.35
N ASN A 19 -6.95 -0.29 -14.22
CA ASN A 19 -7.15 0.48 -13.01
C ASN A 19 -8.63 0.39 -12.57
N GLU A 20 -9.11 -0.79 -12.19
CA GLU A 20 -9.94 -0.82 -10.98
C GLU A 20 -9.04 -0.34 -9.86
N ALA A 21 -8.94 0.98 -9.75
CA ALA A 21 -7.81 1.66 -9.18
C ALA A 21 -7.66 1.19 -7.73
N LYS A 22 -6.51 0.59 -7.42
CA LYS A 22 -6.22 0.09 -6.09
C LYS A 22 -6.39 1.26 -5.12
N MET A 23 -7.46 1.19 -4.33
CA MET A 23 -7.80 2.20 -3.35
C MET A 23 -7.33 1.75 -1.98
N TYR A 24 -6.84 2.73 -1.22
CA TYR A 24 -6.34 2.54 0.12
C TYR A 24 -6.96 3.57 1.04
N TYR A 25 -7.26 3.19 2.28
CA TYR A 25 -7.38 4.17 3.34
C TYR A 25 -5.98 4.53 3.82
N VAL A 26 -5.69 5.81 3.97
CA VAL A 26 -4.42 6.30 4.51
C VAL A 26 -4.67 7.38 5.55
N LYS A 27 -3.94 7.32 6.67
CA LYS A 27 -3.93 8.36 7.68
C LYS A 27 -2.50 8.63 8.14
N VAL A 28 -2.14 9.90 8.12
CA VAL A 28 -0.82 10.37 8.55
C VAL A 28 -0.91 10.86 9.99
N HIS A 29 -0.14 10.24 10.87
CA HIS A 29 0.01 10.66 12.26
C HIS A 29 1.40 11.28 12.42
N ARG A 30 1.46 12.56 12.80
CA ARG A 30 2.72 13.27 13.02
C ARG A 30 2.93 13.49 14.51
N LYS A 31 4.09 13.06 15.03
CA LYS A 31 4.49 13.28 16.41
C LYS A 31 5.98 13.61 16.48
N GLU A 32 6.28 14.84 16.87
CA GLU A 32 7.65 15.37 16.95
C GLU A 32 8.46 15.14 15.67
N ARG A 33 9.33 14.12 15.67
CA ARG A 33 10.23 13.77 14.57
C ARG A 33 9.68 12.67 13.68
N ASP A 34 8.65 11.95 14.13
CA ASP A 34 8.10 10.80 13.43
C ASP A 34 6.85 11.15 12.63
N THR A 35 6.82 10.62 11.41
CA THR A 35 5.65 10.62 10.54
C THR A 35 5.25 9.17 10.31
N VAL A 36 4.20 8.76 11.00
CA VAL A 36 3.63 7.42 10.88
C VAL A 36 2.54 7.46 9.83
N VAL A 37 2.69 6.68 8.77
CA VAL A 37 1.65 6.47 7.77
C VAL A 37 0.97 5.14 8.05
N ALA A 38 -0.29 5.20 8.49
CA ALA A 38 -1.16 4.04 8.62
C ALA A 38 -1.94 3.87 7.30
N VAL A 39 -1.83 2.71 6.67
CA VAL A 39 -2.46 2.44 5.37
C VAL A 39 -3.04 1.03 5.33
N CYS A 40 -4.22 0.88 4.75
CA CYS A 40 -4.79 -0.44 4.52
C CYS A 40 -5.50 -0.56 3.16
N ASP A 41 -5.57 -1.79 2.65
CA ASP A 41 -6.48 -2.13 1.56
C ASP A 41 -7.91 -1.69 1.95
N LYS A 42 -8.60 -0.98 1.05
CA LYS A 42 -9.86 -0.29 1.36
C LYS A 42 -10.92 -1.17 2.05
N GLU A 43 -11.03 -2.43 1.65
CA GLU A 43 -11.99 -3.41 2.16
C GLU A 43 -11.70 -3.90 3.58
N LEU A 44 -10.50 -3.64 4.12
CA LEU A 44 -10.10 -4.12 5.44
C LEU A 44 -10.44 -3.13 6.56
N LEU A 45 -10.84 -1.89 6.25
CA LEU A 45 -11.13 -0.90 7.28
C LEU A 45 -12.30 -1.34 8.17
N GLY A 46 -12.08 -1.43 9.48
CA GLY A 46 -13.09 -1.91 10.43
C GLY A 46 -13.17 -3.43 10.56
N GLU A 47 -12.37 -4.18 9.82
CA GLU A 47 -12.26 -5.63 9.98
C GLU A 47 -11.33 -5.98 11.15
N THR A 48 -11.52 -7.19 11.69
CA THR A 48 -10.61 -7.78 12.68
C THR A 48 -9.95 -9.01 12.09
N LEU A 49 -8.63 -9.00 12.02
CA LEU A 49 -7.79 -10.10 11.55
C LEU A 49 -7.34 -10.93 12.76
N GLU A 50 -7.47 -12.25 12.68
CA GLU A 50 -7.18 -13.15 13.79
C GLU A 50 -6.41 -14.40 13.32
N GLU A 51 -5.37 -14.77 14.07
CA GLU A 51 -4.61 -16.01 13.86
C GLU A 51 -4.01 -16.52 15.17
N GLY A 52 -4.56 -17.62 15.68
CA GLY A 52 -4.23 -18.09 17.03
C GLY A 52 -4.55 -17.03 18.07
N ASP A 53 -3.53 -16.60 18.82
CA ASP A 53 -3.66 -15.55 19.85
C ASP A 53 -3.42 -14.13 19.28
N LEU A 54 -3.02 -14.01 18.02
CA LEU A 54 -2.82 -12.71 17.37
C LEU A 54 -4.16 -12.14 16.92
N ARG A 55 -4.41 -10.87 17.26
CA ARG A 55 -5.61 -10.13 16.90
C ARG A 55 -5.28 -8.70 16.53
N LEU A 56 -5.66 -8.30 15.33
CA LEU A 56 -5.49 -6.94 14.82
C LEU A 56 -6.83 -6.38 14.37
N TYR A 57 -7.33 -5.38 15.07
CA TYR A 57 -8.46 -4.58 14.60
C TYR A 57 -7.92 -3.46 13.71
N VAL A 58 -8.34 -3.43 12.44
CA VAL A 58 -8.00 -2.37 11.48
C VAL A 58 -8.82 -1.13 11.82
N ASN A 59 -8.44 -0.49 12.92
CA ASN A 59 -9.22 0.53 13.61
C ASN A 59 -9.48 1.74 12.69
N PRO A 60 -10.75 2.10 12.39
CA PRO A 60 -11.10 3.27 11.60
C PRO A 60 -10.55 4.60 12.15
N GLU A 61 -10.34 4.72 13.47
CA GLU A 61 -9.73 5.90 14.05
C GLU A 61 -8.24 6.02 13.70
N PHE A 62 -7.54 4.89 13.54
CA PHE A 62 -6.11 4.87 13.25
C PHE A 62 -5.81 4.81 11.76
N TYR A 63 -6.53 4.00 10.97
CA TYR A 63 -6.32 3.83 9.53
C TYR A 63 -7.26 4.69 8.68
N GLY A 64 -8.46 5.00 9.17
CA GLY A 64 -9.52 5.66 8.42
C GLY A 64 -9.30 7.15 8.27
N GLY A 65 -8.48 7.52 7.28
CA GLY A 65 -8.29 8.89 6.82
C GLY A 65 -8.84 9.09 5.41
N GLU A 66 -7.97 9.48 4.49
CA GLU A 66 -8.32 9.72 3.09
C GLU A 66 -8.36 8.40 2.30
N VAL A 67 -9.23 8.32 1.30
CA VAL A 67 -9.18 7.24 0.31
C VAL A 67 -8.36 7.71 -0.87
N VAL A 68 -7.26 7.02 -1.16
CA VAL A 68 -6.30 7.41 -2.20
C VAL A 68 -6.00 6.27 -3.15
N ASP A 69 -5.58 6.61 -4.37
CA ASP A 69 -5.00 5.66 -5.30
C ASP A 69 -3.52 5.39 -5.01
N SER A 70 -2.96 4.37 -5.66
CA SER A 70 -1.54 4.00 -5.56
C SER A 70 -0.58 5.15 -5.88
N HIS A 71 -0.89 5.99 -6.88
CA HIS A 71 -0.01 7.09 -7.29
C HIS A 71 0.09 8.18 -6.20
N THR A 72 -1.06 8.57 -5.65
CA THR A 72 -1.16 9.54 -4.56
C THR A 72 -0.53 8.99 -3.29
N LEU A 73 -0.82 7.73 -2.97
CA LEU A 73 -0.25 7.04 -1.82
C LEU A 73 1.28 7.01 -1.88
N ALA A 74 1.88 6.67 -3.02
CA ALA A 74 3.33 6.66 -3.20
C ALA A 74 3.97 8.03 -2.90
N SER A 75 3.21 9.12 -3.08
CA SER A 75 3.67 10.45 -2.71
C SER A 75 3.64 10.71 -1.21
N ILE A 76 2.63 10.21 -0.52
CA ILE A 76 2.51 10.30 0.95
C ILE A 76 3.61 9.47 1.63
N LEU A 77 3.86 8.25 1.14
CA LEU A 77 4.83 7.33 1.72
C LEU A 77 6.27 7.86 1.70
N ARG A 78 6.63 8.77 0.78
CA ARG A 78 7.97 9.37 0.72
C ARG A 78 8.34 10.20 1.95
N GLU A 79 7.34 10.67 2.71
CA GLU A 79 7.56 11.43 3.94
C GLU A 79 7.48 10.57 5.21
N ALA A 80 7.15 9.28 5.07
CA ALA A 80 6.97 8.39 6.20
C ALA A 80 8.32 8.05 6.85
N THR A 81 8.39 8.13 8.18
CA THR A 81 9.47 7.50 8.95
C THR A 81 9.10 6.08 9.36
N ILE A 82 7.80 5.84 9.54
CA ILE A 82 7.23 4.53 9.90
C ILE A 82 6.00 4.31 9.02
N ILE A 83 5.90 3.12 8.43
CA ILE A 83 4.73 2.68 7.67
C ILE A 83 4.10 1.52 8.42
N ASN A 84 2.81 1.62 8.70
CA ASN A 84 1.99 0.52 9.17
C ASN A 84 1.02 0.17 8.04
N ALA A 85 1.26 -0.95 7.37
CA ALA A 85 0.52 -1.38 6.21
C ALA A 85 -0.25 -2.67 6.51
N VAL A 86 -1.50 -2.74 6.05
CA VAL A 86 -2.33 -3.96 6.21
C VAL A 86 -3.05 -4.26 4.91
N GLY A 87 -2.83 -5.44 4.35
CA GLY A 87 -3.51 -5.87 3.14
C GLY A 87 -2.57 -6.26 2.02
N LYS A 88 -3.05 -7.16 1.18
CA LYS A 88 -2.24 -7.77 0.12
C LYS A 88 -1.76 -6.74 -0.89
N ARG A 89 -2.64 -5.84 -1.34
CA ARG A 89 -2.26 -4.91 -2.42
C ARG A 89 -1.25 -3.87 -1.93
N ILE A 90 -1.46 -3.31 -0.74
CA ILE A 90 -0.53 -2.32 -0.17
C ILE A 90 0.84 -2.95 0.13
N VAL A 91 0.87 -4.13 0.73
CA VAL A 91 2.13 -4.80 1.05
C VAL A 91 2.89 -5.19 -0.22
N ASP A 92 2.19 -5.71 -1.24
CA ASP A 92 2.80 -6.01 -2.55
C ASP A 92 3.41 -4.75 -3.20
N GLU A 93 2.77 -3.58 -3.06
CA GLU A 93 3.30 -2.30 -3.58
C GLU A 93 4.52 -1.79 -2.83
N LEU A 94 4.55 -1.96 -1.51
CA LEU A 94 5.69 -1.53 -0.69
C LEU A 94 6.92 -2.39 -0.92
N ILE A 95 6.72 -3.69 -1.14
CA ILE A 95 7.80 -4.64 -1.38
C ILE A 95 8.33 -4.53 -2.81
N GLY A 96 7.43 -4.41 -3.79
CA GLY A 96 7.78 -4.53 -5.20
C GLY A 96 8.53 -5.84 -5.49
N ASP A 97 9.78 -5.71 -5.97
CA ASP A 97 10.66 -6.83 -6.32
C ASP A 97 11.71 -7.15 -5.23
N ASP A 98 11.60 -6.58 -4.03
CA ASP A 98 12.56 -6.81 -2.93
C ASP A 98 12.27 -8.13 -2.18
N ASP A 99 13.07 -9.16 -2.47
CA ASP A 99 12.92 -10.47 -1.83
C ASP A 99 13.26 -10.49 -0.33
N ILE A 100 14.08 -9.57 0.16
CA ILE A 100 14.42 -9.48 1.59
C ILE A 100 13.19 -8.96 2.35
N LEU A 101 12.57 -7.89 1.86
CA LEU A 101 11.34 -7.36 2.43
C LEU A 101 10.20 -8.38 2.34
N ARG A 102 10.08 -9.10 1.22
CA ARG A 102 9.11 -10.19 1.05
C ARG A 102 9.24 -11.28 2.12
N GLY A 103 10.46 -11.62 2.51
CA GLY A 103 10.73 -12.59 3.58
C GLY A 103 10.47 -12.07 5.00
N ALA A 104 10.32 -10.76 5.18
CA ALA A 104 10.08 -10.11 6.47
C ALA A 104 8.60 -9.84 6.77
N VAL A 105 7.70 -10.07 5.80
CA VAL A 105 6.26 -9.88 5.95
C VAL A 105 5.69 -10.83 6.98
N ILE A 106 4.83 -10.31 7.85
CA ILE A 106 4.04 -11.12 8.77
C ILE A 106 2.62 -11.17 8.22
N SER A 107 1.93 -12.29 8.41
CA SER A 107 0.50 -12.40 8.08
C SER A 107 -0.30 -12.64 9.35
N ILE A 108 -1.51 -12.11 9.38
CA ILE A 108 -2.49 -12.37 10.43
C ILE A 108 -3.77 -12.81 9.73
N GLY A 109 -4.16 -14.07 9.91
CA GLY A 109 -5.37 -14.62 9.31
C GLY A 109 -5.28 -14.69 7.78
N GLY A 110 -4.05 -14.88 7.26
CA GLY A 110 -3.76 -14.86 5.83
C GLY A 110 -3.67 -13.47 5.18
N VAL A 111 -3.86 -12.39 5.95
CA VAL A 111 -3.70 -11.01 5.47
C VAL A 111 -2.32 -10.49 5.85
N PRO A 112 -1.50 -10.03 4.88
CA PRO A 112 -0.15 -9.55 5.16
C PRO A 112 -0.17 -8.18 5.84
N HIS A 113 0.85 -7.96 6.65
CA HIS A 113 1.12 -6.79 7.48
C HIS A 113 2.63 -6.52 7.54
#